data_AF-A0A418M4H0-F1
#
_entry.id   AF-A0A418M4H0-F1
#
_cell.length_a   1.000
_cell.length_b   1.000
_cell.length_c   1.000
_cell.angle_alpha   90.00
_cell.angle_beta   90.00
_cell.angle_gamma   90.00
#
_symmetry.space_group_name_H-M   'P 1'
#
loop_
_entity.id
_entity.type
_entity.pdbx_description
1 polymer ?
#
loop_
_entity_poly.entity_id
_entity_poly.type
_entity_poly.pdbx_seq_one_letter_code
_entity_poly.pdbx_strand_id
1 'polypeptide(L)'
;MLGEKLKKAVNQSRLTADEAARGLGVSVSNLYVLYKKDTFSLDYVKKASELLGVPMSYFLGTEIEGVIKTPKRNDSEVTALGAIADELRILREQLQIKDQQIAGLQRTVDVLVGKSEGAIVEPLFAGMDDFERKLLLYRLVGGLQMKKYKQSLRRSRPVAKLVAPR
;
A
#
# COMPACT_ATOMS: atom_id res chain seq x y z
N MET A 1 -35.69 11.31 -16.85
CA MET A 1 -34.69 11.32 -17.94
C MET A 1 -33.33 11.82 -17.44
N LEU A 2 -32.21 11.40 -18.02
CA LEU A 2 -30.86 11.66 -17.45
C LEU A 2 -30.47 13.15 -17.57
N GLY A 3 -30.84 13.80 -18.68
CA GLY A 3 -30.74 15.24 -18.85
C GLY A 3 -31.61 16.05 -17.88
N GLU A 4 -32.77 15.54 -17.47
CA GLU A 4 -33.59 16.19 -16.45
C GLU A 4 -32.96 16.13 -15.07
N LYS A 5 -32.31 15.02 -14.73
CA LYS A 5 -31.53 14.89 -13.49
C LYS A 5 -30.38 15.89 -13.47
N LEU A 6 -29.69 16.08 -14.60
CA LEU A 6 -28.69 17.13 -14.76
C LEU A 6 -29.28 18.53 -14.55
N LYS A 7 -30.42 18.83 -15.18
CA LYS A 7 -31.10 20.11 -15.00
C LYS A 7 -31.47 20.37 -13.54
N LYS A 8 -31.99 19.34 -12.84
CA LYS A 8 -32.34 19.44 -11.42
C LYS A 8 -31.10 19.67 -10.56
N ALA A 9 -30.03 18.91 -10.78
CA ALA A 9 -28.77 19.06 -10.04
C ALA A 9 -28.14 20.45 -10.24
N VAL A 10 -28.14 20.98 -11.47
CA VAL A 10 -27.67 22.35 -11.75
C VAL A 10 -28.54 23.39 -11.04
N ASN A 11 -29.87 23.27 -11.09
CA ASN A 11 -30.76 24.20 -10.38
C ASN A 11 -30.65 24.12 -8.85
N GLN A 12 -30.31 22.95 -8.30
CA GLN A 12 -30.08 22.74 -6.87
C GLN A 12 -28.69 23.20 -6.43
N SER A 13 -27.72 23.18 -7.36
CA SER A 13 -26.43 23.80 -7.15
C SER A 13 -26.56 25.33 -7.12
N ARG A 14 -25.64 26.01 -6.45
CA ARG A 14 -25.54 27.48 -6.47
C ARG A 14 -24.89 28.01 -7.75
N LEU A 15 -24.76 27.19 -8.78
CA LEU A 15 -24.09 27.53 -10.03
C LEU A 15 -25.09 28.10 -11.04
N THR A 16 -24.66 29.11 -11.77
CA THR A 16 -25.39 29.60 -12.95
C THR A 16 -25.23 28.62 -14.11
N ALA A 17 -26.14 28.68 -15.09
CA ALA A 17 -26.05 27.84 -16.30
C ALA A 17 -24.74 28.07 -17.08
N ASP A 18 -24.20 29.29 -17.03
CA ASP A 18 -22.94 29.65 -17.68
C ASP A 18 -21.72 29.07 -16.95
N GLU A 19 -21.72 29.07 -15.62
CA GLU A 19 -20.69 28.39 -14.82
C GLU A 19 -20.75 26.87 -14.96
N ALA A 20 -21.95 26.30 -14.96
CA ALA A 20 -22.14 24.87 -15.17
C ALA A 20 -21.65 24.44 -16.57
N ALA A 21 -21.97 25.22 -17.61
CA ALA A 21 -21.52 24.95 -18.97
C ALA A 21 -19.98 25.01 -19.08
N ARG A 22 -19.36 26.04 -18.48
CA ARG A 22 -17.90 26.16 -18.40
C ARG A 22 -17.25 25.01 -17.65
N GLY A 23 -17.79 24.61 -16.49
CA GLY A 23 -17.28 23.49 -15.71
C GLY A 23 -17.39 22.14 -16.43
N LEU A 24 -18.39 21.99 -17.30
CA LEU A 24 -18.58 20.81 -18.13
C LEU A 24 -17.79 20.85 -19.45
N GLY A 25 -17.17 21.99 -19.78
CA GLY A 25 -16.43 22.18 -21.03
C GLY A 25 -17.32 22.24 -22.27
N VAL A 26 -18.56 22.71 -22.13
CA VAL A 26 -19.54 22.82 -23.23
C VAL A 26 -20.06 24.25 -23.35
N SER A 27 -20.64 24.58 -24.50
CA SER A 27 -21.37 25.85 -24.65
C SER A 27 -22.69 25.82 -23.88
N VAL A 28 -23.17 26.99 -23.47
CA VAL A 28 -24.47 27.15 -22.78
C VAL A 28 -25.62 26.57 -23.62
N SER A 29 -25.60 26.81 -24.94
CA SER A 29 -26.58 26.23 -25.86
C SER A 29 -26.55 24.70 -25.84
N ASN A 30 -25.35 24.09 -25.83
CA ASN A 30 -25.21 22.64 -25.74
C ASN A 30 -25.68 22.09 -24.39
N LEU A 31 -25.49 22.82 -23.29
CA LEU A 31 -26.02 22.43 -21.98
C LEU A 31 -27.55 22.28 -22.02
N TYR A 32 -28.26 23.22 -22.64
CA TYR A 32 -29.72 23.12 -22.81
C TYR A 32 -30.15 21.96 -23.72
N VAL A 33 -29.35 21.62 -24.73
CA VAL A 33 -29.58 20.42 -25.56
C VAL A 33 -29.40 19.15 -24.72
N LEU A 34 -28.36 19.12 -23.87
CA LEU A 34 -28.09 17.98 -22.99
C LEU A 34 -29.21 17.75 -21.99
N TYR A 35 -29.89 18.80 -21.50
CA TYR A 35 -31.06 18.62 -20.63
C TYR A 35 -32.21 17.82 -21.26
N LYS A 36 -32.24 17.70 -22.59
CA LYS A 36 -33.24 16.94 -23.34
C LYS A 36 -32.73 15.55 -23.77
N LYS A 37 -31.47 15.22 -23.50
CA LYS A 37 -30.88 13.92 -23.86
C LYS A 37 -30.99 12.94 -22.70
N ASP A 38 -31.12 11.66 -23.06
CA ASP A 38 -31.14 10.55 -22.11
C ASP A 38 -29.82 9.79 -22.03
N THR A 39 -28.91 10.06 -22.96
CA THR A 39 -27.63 9.38 -23.06
C THR A 39 -26.47 10.37 -23.00
N PHE A 40 -25.55 10.11 -22.08
CA PHE A 40 -24.27 10.81 -21.96
C PHE A 40 -23.15 9.79 -21.94
N SER A 41 -21.94 10.21 -22.33
CA SER A 41 -20.75 9.40 -22.06
C SER A 41 -20.51 9.33 -20.56
N LEU A 42 -19.92 8.22 -20.11
CA LEU A 42 -19.64 7.99 -18.69
C LEU A 42 -18.68 9.04 -18.12
N ASP A 43 -17.72 9.49 -18.94
CA ASP A 43 -16.81 10.59 -18.61
C ASP A 43 -17.56 11.90 -18.34
N TYR A 44 -18.64 12.15 -19.08
CA TYR A 44 -19.46 13.34 -18.89
C TYR A 44 -20.25 13.28 -17.57
N VAL A 45 -20.80 12.11 -17.24
CA VAL A 45 -21.49 11.87 -15.97
C VAL A 45 -20.52 12.04 -14.80
N LYS A 46 -19.29 11.56 -14.92
CA LYS A 46 -18.25 11.74 -13.91
C LYS A 46 -17.92 13.22 -13.69
N LYS A 47 -17.69 13.98 -14.77
CA LYS A 47 -17.43 15.43 -14.68
C LYS A 47 -18.61 16.19 -14.05
N ALA A 48 -19.83 15.84 -14.44
CA ALA A 48 -21.03 16.45 -13.86
C ALA A 48 -21.18 16.12 -12.36
N SER A 49 -20.86 14.89 -11.97
CA SER A 49 -20.86 14.44 -10.58
C SER A 49 -19.87 15.24 -9.73
N GLU A 50 -18.64 15.42 -10.22
CA GLU A 50 -17.59 16.20 -9.55
C GLU A 50 -17.95 17.68 -9.45
N LEU A 51 -18.44 18.28 -10.55
CA LEU A 51 -18.80 19.70 -10.59
C LEU A 51 -19.98 20.04 -9.68
N LEU A 52 -21.00 19.19 -9.65
CA LEU A 52 -22.25 19.43 -8.93
C LEU A 52 -22.23 18.89 -7.50
N GLY A 53 -21.19 18.13 -7.14
CA GLY A 53 -21.08 17.49 -5.82
C GLY A 53 -22.14 16.40 -5.57
N VAL A 54 -22.64 15.76 -6.64
CA VAL A 54 -23.69 14.74 -6.59
C VAL A 54 -23.09 13.40 -7.01
N PRO A 55 -23.34 12.28 -6.32
CA PRO A 55 -22.75 10.98 -6.68
C PRO A 55 -23.21 10.50 -8.07
N MET A 56 -22.35 9.75 -8.78
CA MET A 56 -22.70 9.20 -10.11
C MET A 56 -23.95 8.32 -10.09
N SER A 57 -24.26 7.67 -8.97
CA SER A 57 -25.47 6.84 -8.77
C SER A 57 -26.77 7.62 -9.03
N TYR A 58 -26.78 8.91 -8.70
CA TYR A 58 -27.91 9.80 -8.96
C TYR A 58 -28.27 9.80 -10.45
N PHE A 59 -27.27 9.99 -11.31
CA PHE A 59 -27.45 10.04 -12.76
C PHE A 59 -27.77 8.67 -13.35
N LEU A 60 -27.06 7.63 -12.91
CA LEU A 60 -27.19 6.27 -13.43
C LEU A 60 -28.50 5.57 -13.01
N GLY A 61 -29.28 6.17 -12.10
CA GLY A 61 -30.58 5.61 -11.72
C GLY A 61 -30.47 4.33 -10.88
N THR A 62 -29.31 4.08 -10.27
CA THR A 62 -29.18 3.08 -9.21
C THR A 62 -29.74 3.58 -7.88
N GLU A 63 -30.24 4.82 -7.85
CA GLU A 63 -31.12 5.30 -6.79
C GLU A 63 -32.51 4.69 -6.95
N ILE A 64 -32.75 3.67 -6.14
CA ILE A 64 -34.05 3.21 -5.65
C ILE A 64 -34.92 4.47 -5.43
N GLU A 65 -35.87 4.73 -6.33
CA GLU A 65 -36.83 5.83 -6.18
C GLU A 65 -37.70 5.53 -4.96
N GLY A 66 -37.26 6.00 -3.79
CA GLY A 66 -37.85 5.53 -2.55
C GLY A 66 -37.13 5.97 -1.31
N VAL A 67 -37.32 7.25 -0.99
CA VAL A 67 -37.32 7.81 0.36
C VAL A 67 -35.95 8.25 0.91
N ILE A 68 -35.82 9.56 1.15
CA ILE A 68 -35.16 10.06 2.36
C ILE A 68 -35.99 9.54 3.54
N LYS A 69 -35.88 8.25 3.81
CA LYS A 69 -36.19 7.66 5.11
C LYS A 69 -34.80 7.58 5.69
N THR A 70 -34.60 8.29 6.80
CA THR A 70 -33.59 7.87 7.76
C THR A 70 -33.53 6.35 7.75
N PRO A 71 -32.35 5.72 7.57
CA PRO A 71 -32.27 4.28 7.46
C PRO A 71 -33.03 3.72 8.65
N LYS A 72 -34.12 3.00 8.35
CA LYS A 72 -34.88 2.27 9.34
C LYS A 72 -33.85 1.30 9.88
N ARG A 73 -33.29 1.62 11.06
CA ARG A 73 -32.24 0.84 11.72
C ARG A 73 -32.72 -0.59 11.75
N ASN A 74 -32.14 -1.42 10.90
CA ASN A 74 -32.14 -2.85 11.13
C ASN A 74 -31.24 -3.02 12.36
N ASP A 75 -31.80 -3.42 13.50
CA ASP A 75 -31.00 -3.59 14.74
C ASP A 75 -29.84 -4.60 14.54
N SER A 76 -29.93 -5.45 13.50
CA SER A 76 -28.86 -6.32 13.03
C SER A 76 -27.71 -5.59 12.32
N GLU A 77 -27.97 -4.46 11.64
CA GLU A 77 -26.91 -3.64 11.02
C GLU A 77 -26.24 -2.71 12.04
N VAL A 78 -26.98 -2.24 13.05
CA VAL A 78 -26.41 -1.45 14.15
C VAL A 78 -25.43 -2.28 14.98
N THR A 79 -25.73 -3.56 15.19
CA THR A 79 -24.82 -4.49 15.87
C THR A 79 -23.61 -4.85 14.99
N ALA A 80 -23.79 -5.07 13.69
CA ALA A 80 -22.68 -5.30 12.77
C ALA A 80 -21.75 -4.08 12.62
N LEU A 81 -22.31 -2.88 12.51
CA LEU A 81 -21.54 -1.62 12.46
C LEU A 81 -20.85 -1.33 13.80
N GLY A 82 -21.47 -1.69 14.93
CA GLY A 82 -20.84 -1.62 16.25
C GLY A 82 -19.62 -2.54 16.36
N ALA A 83 -19.75 -3.79 15.91
CA ALA A 83 -18.65 -4.74 15.88
C ALA A 83 -17.48 -4.26 15.00
N ILE A 84 -17.78 -3.71 13.81
CA ILE A 84 -16.76 -3.14 12.91
C ILE A 84 -16.11 -1.90 13.54
N ALA A 85 -16.88 -1.07 14.25
CA ALA A 85 -16.34 0.11 14.93
C ALA A 85 -15.40 -0.27 16.09
N ASP A 86 -15.75 -1.31 16.84
CA ASP A 86 -14.91 -1.85 17.91
C ASP A 86 -13.64 -2.51 17.35
N GLU A 87 -13.73 -3.27 16.26
CA GLU A 87 -12.56 -3.80 15.55
C GLU A 87 -11.63 -2.70 15.05
N LEU A 88 -12.17 -1.63 14.45
CA LEU A 88 -11.38 -0.48 14.01
C LEU A 88 -10.72 0.25 15.18
N ARG A 89 -11.38 0.33 16.34
CA ARG A 89 -10.80 0.91 17.56
C ARG A 89 -9.62 0.07 18.05
N ILE A 90 -9.79 -1.24 18.15
CA ILE A 90 -8.74 -2.17 18.56
C ILE A 90 -7.55 -2.11 17.60
N LEU A 91 -7.80 -2.10 16.28
CA LEU A 91 -6.75 -1.99 15.26
C LEU A 91 -5.98 -0.68 15.37
N ARG A 92 -6.66 0.44 15.65
CA ARG A 92 -5.99 1.73 15.89
C ARG A 92 -5.11 1.72 17.14
N GLU A 93 -5.61 1.15 18.24
CA GLU A 93 -4.84 1.00 19.47
C GLU A 93 -3.59 0.12 19.23
N GLN A 94 -3.73 -0.98 18.48
CA GLN A 94 -2.59 -1.83 18.10
C GLN A 94 -1.56 -1.09 17.23
N LEU A 95 -2.03 -0.30 16.26
CA LEU A 95 -1.16 0.53 15.42
C LEU A 95 -0.37 1.53 16.28
N GLN A 96 -1.04 2.21 17.21
CA GLN A 96 -0.39 3.16 18.10
C GLN A 96 0.67 2.50 19.00
N ILE A 97 0.39 1.29 19.52
CA ILE A 97 1.38 0.51 20.27
C ILE A 97 2.56 0.13 19.37
N LYS A 98 2.31 -0.29 18.13
CA LYS A 98 3.36 -0.63 17.17
C LYS A 98 4.22 0.57 16.81
N ASP A 99 3.64 1.74 16.63
CA ASP A 99 4.37 2.98 16.37
C ASP A 99 5.26 3.36 17.57
N GLN A 100 4.78 3.18 18.80
CA GLN A 100 5.59 3.37 20.00
C GLN A 100 6.74 2.35 20.09
N GLN A 101 6.51 1.09 19.71
CA GLN A 101 7.56 0.07 19.64
C GLN A 101 8.61 0.42 18.58
N ILE A 102 8.19 0.88 17.40
CA ILE A 102 9.09 1.31 16.33
C ILE A 102 9.92 2.51 16.79
N ALA A 103 9.30 3.52 17.40
CA ALA A 103 10.01 4.67 17.95
C ALA A 103 11.00 4.25 19.07
N GLY A 104 10.61 3.29 19.91
CA GLY A 104 11.49 2.69 20.91
C GLY A 104 12.69 2.01 20.28
N LEU A 105 12.47 1.12 19.29
CA LEU A 105 13.52 0.42 18.56
C LEU A 105 14.44 1.37 17.81
N GLN A 106 13.90 2.43 17.20
CA GLN A 106 14.68 3.49 16.55
C GLN A 106 15.62 4.15 17.55
N ARG A 107 15.14 4.53 18.74
CA ARG A 107 16.03 5.05 19.80
C ARG A 107 17.09 4.03 20.21
N THR A 108 16.74 2.75 20.33
CA THR A 108 17.73 1.71 20.66
C THR A 108 18.77 1.55 19.58
N VAL A 109 18.36 1.60 18.30
CA VAL A 109 19.26 1.57 17.15
C VAL A 109 20.13 2.82 17.15
N ASP A 110 19.58 4.01 17.33
CA ASP A 110 20.35 5.25 17.41
C ASP A 110 21.35 5.23 18.57
N VAL A 111 20.97 4.67 19.71
CA VAL A 111 21.89 4.48 20.85
C VAL A 111 22.98 3.48 20.52
N LEU A 112 22.68 2.36 19.85
CA LEU A 112 23.67 1.36 19.48
C LEU A 112 24.59 1.85 18.36
N VAL A 113 24.03 2.55 17.38
CA VAL A 113 24.75 3.15 16.25
C VAL A 113 25.58 4.33 16.74
N GLY A 114 25.03 5.25 17.53
CA GLY A 114 25.75 6.36 18.14
C GLY A 114 26.82 5.90 19.14
N LYS A 115 26.60 4.80 19.87
CA LYS A 115 27.67 4.13 20.64
C LYS A 115 28.73 3.49 19.75
N SER A 116 28.38 3.06 18.53
CA SER A 116 29.35 2.56 17.55
C SER A 116 30.05 3.64 16.73
N GLU A 117 29.55 4.88 16.69
CA GLU A 117 30.25 6.03 16.10
C GLU A 117 31.39 6.53 17.00
N GLY A 118 31.31 6.28 18.32
CA GLY A 118 32.39 6.51 19.29
C GLY A 118 33.22 5.27 19.62
N ALA A 119 32.70 4.06 19.35
CA ALA A 119 33.54 2.88 19.24
C ALA A 119 34.25 2.97 17.90
N ILE A 120 35.34 3.77 17.91
CA ILE A 120 36.51 3.46 17.11
C ILE A 120 36.55 1.94 17.09
N VAL A 121 36.35 1.37 15.89
CA VAL A 121 36.96 0.10 15.59
C VAL A 121 38.42 0.38 15.90
N GLU A 122 38.84 0.16 17.15
CA GLU A 122 40.22 -0.17 17.41
C GLU A 122 40.41 -1.26 16.38
N PRO A 123 41.21 -1.01 15.33
CA PRO A 123 41.45 -2.07 14.38
C PRO A 123 41.88 -3.22 15.29
N LEU A 124 41.26 -4.39 15.14
CA LEU A 124 41.58 -5.64 15.87
C LEU A 124 43.09 -6.03 15.75
N PHE A 125 43.88 -5.14 15.19
CA PHE A 125 45.26 -5.16 14.77
C PHE A 125 46.04 -3.92 15.26
N ALA A 126 45.50 -3.08 16.15
CA ALA A 126 46.22 -1.98 16.81
C ALA A 126 47.27 -2.60 17.74
N GLY A 127 48.46 -2.83 17.20
CA GLY A 127 49.57 -3.50 17.90
C GLY A 127 50.08 -4.78 17.22
N MET A 128 49.36 -5.33 16.23
CA MET A 128 49.84 -6.46 15.44
C MET A 128 50.71 -5.95 14.29
N ASP A 129 51.92 -6.50 14.19
CA ASP A 129 52.80 -6.25 13.07
C ASP A 129 52.21 -6.83 11.77
N ASP A 130 52.72 -6.32 10.65
CA ASP A 130 52.15 -6.57 9.31
C ASP A 130 52.19 -8.07 8.94
N PHE A 131 53.07 -8.83 9.58
CA PHE A 131 53.20 -10.27 9.45
C PHE A 131 52.03 -11.02 10.08
N GLU A 132 51.68 -10.71 11.33
CA GLU A 132 50.56 -11.38 11.99
C GLU A 132 49.23 -11.05 11.30
N ARG A 133 49.05 -9.83 10.78
CA ARG A 133 47.89 -9.46 9.94
C ARG A 133 47.78 -10.35 8.70
N LYS A 134 48.89 -10.53 7.97
CA LYS A 134 48.95 -11.38 6.77
C LYS A 134 48.68 -12.85 7.10
N LEU A 135 49.20 -13.36 8.21
CA LEU A 135 49.00 -14.75 8.63
C LEU A 135 47.52 -15.04 8.97
N LEU A 136 46.83 -14.11 9.63
CA LEU A 136 45.42 -14.25 10.00
C LEU A 136 44.50 -14.19 8.77
N LEU A 137 44.77 -13.28 7.83
CA LEU A 137 44.11 -13.25 6.53
C LEU A 137 44.33 -14.55 5.74
N TYR A 138 45.55 -15.09 5.75
CA TYR A 138 45.86 -16.36 5.08
C TYR A 138 45.13 -17.55 5.71
N ARG A 139 44.95 -17.58 7.04
CA ARG A 139 44.14 -18.59 7.73
C ARG A 139 42.64 -18.47 7.42
N LEU A 140 42.11 -17.26 7.38
CA LEU A 140 40.71 -17.01 7.05
C LEU A 140 40.39 -17.39 5.60
N VAL A 141 41.23 -16.94 4.65
CA VAL A 141 41.05 -17.22 3.21
C VAL A 141 41.42 -18.66 2.87
N GLY A 142 42.51 -19.20 3.43
CA GLY A 142 42.95 -20.59 3.23
C GLY A 142 42.06 -21.62 3.92
N GLY A 143 41.48 -21.30 5.07
CA GLY A 143 40.51 -22.15 5.76
C GLY A 143 39.20 -22.33 4.99
N LEU A 144 38.80 -21.34 4.19
CA LEU A 144 37.65 -21.40 3.29
C LEU A 144 37.90 -22.30 2.06
N GLN A 145 39.13 -22.32 1.53
CA GLN A 145 39.53 -23.18 0.41
C GLN A 145 39.60 -24.68 0.82
N MET A 146 40.11 -25.00 2.01
CA MET A 146 40.23 -26.38 2.49
C MET A 146 38.89 -27.07 2.77
N LYS A 147 37.86 -26.33 3.20
CA LYS A 147 36.50 -26.88 3.43
C LYS A 147 35.83 -27.31 2.13
N LYS A 148 36.03 -26.57 1.03
CA LYS A 148 35.49 -26.93 -0.29
C LYS A 148 36.19 -28.16 -0.88
N TYR A 149 37.49 -28.30 -0.68
CA TYR A 149 38.26 -29.47 -1.14
C TYR A 149 37.89 -30.77 -0.40
N LYS A 150 37.62 -30.72 0.92
CA LYS A 150 37.12 -31.89 1.66
C LYS A 150 35.71 -32.30 1.25
N GLN A 151 34.88 -31.37 0.78
CA GLN A 151 33.54 -31.69 0.26
C GLN A 151 33.58 -32.32 -1.14
N SER A 152 34.51 -31.93 -2.01
CA SER A 152 34.66 -32.56 -3.33
C SER A 152 35.22 -33.98 -3.26
N LEU A 153 36.17 -34.25 -2.35
CA LEU A 153 36.75 -35.60 -2.14
C LEU A 153 35.76 -36.64 -1.60
N ARG A 154 34.65 -36.24 -0.98
CA ARG A 154 33.61 -37.18 -0.51
C ARG A 154 32.66 -37.65 -1.63
N ARG A 155 32.66 -37.00 -2.80
CA ARG A 155 31.78 -37.35 -3.93
C ARG A 155 32.44 -38.24 -4.99
N SER A 156 33.75 -38.46 -4.91
CA SER A 156 34.51 -39.25 -5.89
C SER A 156 35.08 -40.54 -5.27
N ARG A 157 34.24 -41.41 -4.70
CA ARG A 157 34.63 -42.80 -4.44
C ARG A 157 34.32 -43.63 -5.69
N PRO A 158 35.32 -44.20 -6.39
CA PRO A 158 35.06 -45.17 -7.43
C PRO A 158 34.55 -46.46 -6.79
N VAL A 159 33.40 -46.96 -7.24
CA VAL A 159 32.87 -48.26 -6.83
C VAL A 159 33.69 -49.33 -7.54
N ALA A 160 34.64 -49.94 -6.84
CA ALA A 160 35.30 -51.13 -7.31
C ALA A 160 34.28 -52.27 -7.37
N LYS A 161 33.94 -52.74 -8.57
CA LYS A 161 33.17 -53.98 -8.77
C LYS A 161 34.08 -55.16 -8.42
N LEU A 162 33.77 -55.85 -7.33
CA LEU A 162 34.34 -57.16 -7.03
C LEU A 162 33.74 -58.18 -8.01
N VAL A 163 34.60 -58.75 -8.87
CA VAL A 163 34.28 -59.91 -9.70
C VAL A 163 34.71 -61.16 -8.91
N ALA A 164 33.79 -62.09 -8.68
CA ALA A 164 34.09 -63.35 -8.00
C ALA A 164 34.84 -64.31 -8.93
N PRO A 165 35.88 -65.02 -8.45
CA PRO A 165 36.54 -66.07 -9.23
C PRO A 165 35.67 -67.34 -9.28
N ARG A 166 35.80 -68.07 -10.40
CA ARG A 166 35.04 -69.28 -10.76
C ARG A 166 35.41 -70.50 -9.92
#